data_AF-A0A1W6DL11-F1
#
_entry.id   AF-A0A1W6DL11-F1
#
_cell.length_a   1.000
_cell.length_b   1.000
_cell.length_c   1.000
_cell.angle_alpha   90.00
_cell.angle_beta   90.00
_cell.angle_gamma   90.00
#
_symmetry.space_group_name_H-M   'P 1'
#
loop_
_entity.id
_entity.type
_entity.pdbx_description
1 polymer ?
#
loop_
_entity_poly.entity_id
_entity_poly.type
_entity_poly.pdbx_seq_one_letter_code
_entity_poly.pdbx_strand_id
1 'polypeptide(L)'
;MDDDAPLTLPALGERVEAVSALYARKFGVDRDPDWFMLKLTEEVGELTQAFLAATGRTRPRGGAGTPGPDGAASPLADEVADVLAHLLLLARSQGVDVEAAVRRKWLAWEADLP
;
A
#
# COMPACT_ATOMS: atom_id res chain seq x y z
N MET A 1 7.05 -4.87 23.21
CA MET A 1 7.28 -5.55 21.92
C MET A 1 8.65 -5.10 21.51
N ASP A 2 9.56 -6.01 21.20
CA ASP A 2 10.88 -5.63 20.68
C ASP A 2 10.67 -4.87 19.37
N ASP A 3 10.85 -3.56 19.42
CA ASP A 3 10.67 -2.64 18.28
C ASP A 3 11.75 -2.84 17.19
N ASP A 4 12.71 -3.73 17.42
CA ASP A 4 13.90 -3.96 16.58
C ASP A 4 13.84 -5.27 15.76
N ALA A 5 12.78 -6.07 15.90
CA ALA A 5 12.59 -7.25 15.06
C ALA A 5 12.22 -6.84 13.62
N PRO A 6 12.86 -7.41 12.58
CA PRO A 6 12.57 -7.04 11.20
C PRO A 6 11.09 -7.27 10.86
N LEU A 7 10.47 -6.24 10.28
CA LEU A 7 9.06 -6.29 9.89
C LEU A 7 8.88 -7.20 8.67
N THR A 8 8.39 -8.43 8.90
CA THR A 8 8.10 -9.40 7.83
C THR A 8 6.77 -9.08 7.14
N LEU A 9 6.54 -9.62 5.93
CA LEU A 9 5.27 -9.42 5.22
C LEU A 9 4.06 -9.98 6.00
N PRO A 10 4.14 -11.18 6.63
CA PRO A 10 3.06 -11.68 7.49
C PRO A 10 2.78 -10.75 8.68
N ALA A 11 3.82 -10.31 9.39
CA ALA A 11 3.67 -9.42 10.55
C ALA A 11 3.10 -8.05 10.15
N LEU A 12 3.54 -7.50 9.01
CA LEU A 12 2.97 -6.28 8.45
C LEU A 12 1.49 -6.47 8.09
N GLY A 13 1.15 -7.57 7.40
CA GLY A 13 -0.22 -7.89 7.02
C GLY A 13 -1.16 -8.02 8.22
N GLU A 14 -0.72 -8.63 9.32
CA GLU A 14 -1.49 -8.69 10.57
C GLU A 14 -1.73 -7.31 11.19
N ARG A 15 -0.69 -6.47 11.25
CA ARG A 15 -0.79 -5.11 11.81
C ARG A 15 -1.71 -4.22 10.96
N VAL A 16 -1.57 -4.29 9.64
CA VAL A 16 -2.42 -3.54 8.69
C VAL A 16 -3.88 -4.01 8.78
N GLU A 17 -4.14 -5.31 8.87
CA GLU A 17 -5.49 -5.83 9.07
C GLU A 17 -6.12 -5.30 10.36
N ALA A 18 -5.37 -5.25 11.47
CA ALA A 18 -5.89 -4.70 12.72
C ALA A 18 -6.30 -3.23 12.60
N VAL A 19 -5.52 -2.42 11.87
CA VAL A 19 -5.83 -1.00 11.60
C VAL A 19 -7.03 -0.87 10.66
N SER A 20 -7.07 -1.64 9.57
CA SER A 20 -8.20 -1.65 8.62
C SER A 20 -9.51 -2.09 9.29
N ALA A 21 -9.46 -3.10 10.16
CA ALA A 21 -10.62 -3.56 10.91
C ALA A 21 -11.11 -2.50 11.90
N LEU A 22 -10.20 -1.76 12.53
CA LEU A 22 -10.56 -0.62 13.38
C LEU A 22 -11.25 0.48 12.57
N TYR A 23 -10.72 0.82 11.39
CA TYR A 23 -11.32 1.78 10.48
C TYR A 23 -12.75 1.36 10.10
N ALA A 24 -12.92 0.12 9.66
CA ALA A 24 -14.23 -0.40 9.25
C ALA A 24 -15.27 -0.34 10.38
N ARG A 25 -14.88 -0.73 11.60
CA ARG A 25 -15.77 -0.60 12.78
C ARG A 25 -16.10 0.85 13.11
N LYS A 26 -15.11 1.75 13.01
CA LYS A 26 -15.28 3.18 13.33
C LYS A 26 -16.21 3.88 12.35
N PHE A 27 -16.20 3.50 11.09
CA PHE A 27 -16.94 4.18 10.03
C PHE A 27 -18.11 3.38 9.46
N GLY A 28 -18.40 2.19 10.01
CA GLY A 28 -19.54 1.36 9.58
C GLY A 28 -19.38 0.81 8.16
N VAL A 29 -18.14 0.50 7.75
CA VAL A 29 -17.84 -0.02 6.42
C VAL A 29 -17.95 -1.55 6.44
N ASP A 30 -18.75 -2.09 5.52
CA ASP A 30 -18.73 -3.52 5.24
C ASP A 30 -17.55 -3.86 4.32
N ARG A 31 -16.73 -4.82 4.74
CA ARG A 31 -15.50 -5.22 4.03
C ARG A 31 -15.71 -6.57 3.35
N ASP A 32 -16.68 -6.62 2.45
CA ASP A 32 -16.92 -7.79 1.61
C ASP A 32 -15.73 -8.04 0.65
N PRO A 33 -15.67 -9.18 -0.05
CA PRO A 33 -14.57 -9.46 -0.97
C PRO A 33 -14.36 -8.38 -2.06
N ASP A 34 -15.45 -7.76 -2.54
CA ASP A 34 -15.39 -6.74 -3.58
C ASP A 34 -14.80 -5.44 -3.04
N TRP A 35 -15.08 -5.10 -1.77
CA TRP A 35 -14.55 -3.94 -1.07
C TRP A 35 -13.02 -3.87 -1.13
N PHE A 36 -12.32 -4.98 -0.87
CA PHE A 36 -10.86 -5.00 -0.89
C PHE A 36 -10.29 -4.69 -2.28
N MET A 37 -10.92 -5.20 -3.34
CA MET A 37 -10.50 -4.93 -4.73
C MET A 37 -10.80 -3.47 -5.13
N LEU A 38 -11.97 -2.96 -4.74
CA LEU A 38 -12.36 -1.57 -5.03
C LEU A 38 -11.47 -0.57 -4.28
N LYS A 39 -11.19 -0.81 -3.00
CA LYS A 39 -10.25 0.01 -2.23
C LYS A 39 -8.84 -0.02 -2.80
N LEU A 40 -8.31 -1.19 -3.16
CA LEU A 40 -7.00 -1.27 -3.84
C LEU A 40 -6.99 -0.45 -5.14
N THR A 41 -8.08 -0.46 -5.90
CA THR A 41 -8.22 0.34 -7.13
C THR A 41 -8.21 1.85 -6.84
N GLU A 42 -8.87 2.28 -5.75
CA GLU A 42 -8.85 3.66 -5.27
C GLU A 42 -7.42 4.09 -4.91
N GLU A 43 -6.71 3.33 -4.08
CA GLU A 43 -5.33 3.66 -3.67
C GLU A 43 -4.36 3.72 -4.87
N VAL A 44 -4.53 2.84 -5.87
CA VAL A 44 -3.73 2.91 -7.11
C VAL A 44 -4.03 4.20 -7.89
N GLY A 45 -5.27 4.68 -7.84
CA GLY A 45 -5.67 5.97 -8.42
C GLY A 45 -5.02 7.16 -7.71
N GLU A 46 -4.97 7.14 -6.38
CA GLU A 46 -4.30 8.16 -5.56
C GLU A 46 -2.78 8.14 -5.76
N LEU A 47 -2.16 6.96 -5.76
CA LEU A 47 -0.76 6.76 -6.14
C LEU A 47 -0.44 7.32 -7.52
N THR A 48 -1.31 7.08 -8.51
CA THR A 48 -1.13 7.60 -9.87
C THR A 48 -1.12 9.13 -9.87
N GLN A 49 -2.03 9.76 -9.11
CA GLN A 49 -2.08 11.21 -8.99
C GLN A 49 -0.82 11.78 -8.30
N ALA A 50 -0.40 11.17 -7.19
CA ALA A 50 0.82 11.56 -6.48
C ALA A 50 2.07 11.42 -7.36
N PHE A 51 2.16 10.34 -8.14
CA PHE A 51 3.25 10.12 -9.09
C PHE A 51 3.28 11.17 -10.22
N LEU A 52 2.12 11.50 -10.80
CA LEU A 52 2.04 12.55 -11.83
C LEU A 52 2.41 13.92 -11.26
N ALA A 53 2.00 14.23 -10.02
CA ALA A 53 2.37 15.47 -9.34
C ALA A 53 3.88 15.54 -9.09
N ALA A 54 4.46 14.47 -8.52
CA ALA A 54 5.89 14.37 -8.25
C ALA A 54 6.76 14.45 -9.51
N THR A 55 6.22 14.02 -10.67
CA THR A 55 6.92 14.08 -11.96
C THR A 55 6.58 15.30 -12.82
N GLY A 56 5.85 16.29 -12.27
CA GLY A 56 5.54 17.56 -12.96
C GLY A 56 4.54 17.43 -14.11
N ARG A 57 3.74 16.36 -14.13
CA ARG A 57 2.76 16.05 -15.20
C ARG A 57 1.33 16.46 -14.86
N THR A 58 1.14 17.20 -13.78
CA THR A 58 -0.15 17.78 -13.41
C THR A 58 -0.28 19.21 -13.91
N ARG A 59 -1.49 19.63 -14.31
CA ARG A 59 -1.79 21.05 -14.55
C ARG A 59 -1.38 21.84 -13.31
N PRO A 60 -0.72 23.01 -13.43
CA PRO A 60 -0.46 23.86 -12.28
C PRO A 60 -1.80 24.17 -11.60
N ARG A 61 -2.05 23.56 -10.45
CA ARG A 61 -3.14 24.02 -9.58
C ARG A 61 -2.64 25.31 -8.97
N GLY A 62 -3.29 26.42 -9.31
CA GLY A 62 -2.99 27.70 -8.69
C GLY A 62 -3.03 27.54 -7.16
N GLY A 63 -1.88 27.77 -6.51
CA GLY A 63 -1.79 27.92 -5.06
C GLY A 63 -1.57 26.67 -4.21
N ALA A 64 -1.49 25.45 -4.76
CA ALA A 64 -1.04 24.31 -3.96
C ALA A 64 0.49 24.22 -4.05
N GLY A 65 1.16 24.71 -3.01
CA GLY A 65 2.61 24.86 -2.95
C GLY A 65 3.37 23.56 -3.23
N THR A 66 4.53 23.74 -3.85
CA THR A 66 5.66 22.80 -3.80
C THR A 66 5.81 22.27 -2.37
N PRO A 67 5.98 20.95 -2.16
CA PRO A 67 6.21 20.41 -0.81
C PRO A 67 7.38 21.13 -0.16
N GLY A 68 7.14 21.72 1.01
CA GLY A 68 8.15 22.37 1.81
C GLY A 68 9.18 21.37 2.35
N PRO A 69 10.38 21.82 2.73
CA PRO A 69 11.49 20.98 3.20
C PRO A 69 11.30 20.46 4.65
N ASP A 70 10.08 20.34 5.14
CA ASP A 70 9.76 20.25 6.58
C ASP A 70 9.63 18.81 7.11
N GLY A 71 10.32 17.84 6.50
CA GLY A 71 10.45 16.48 7.04
C GLY A 71 9.18 15.62 7.07
N ALA A 72 8.07 16.09 6.48
CA ALA A 72 6.88 15.26 6.24
C ALA A 72 7.17 14.19 5.17
N ALA A 73 6.55 13.02 5.30
CA ALA A 73 6.61 11.99 4.26
C ALA A 73 6.11 12.58 2.92
N SER A 74 6.78 12.22 1.83
CA SER A 74 6.33 12.62 0.49
C SER A 74 4.93 12.05 0.26
N PRO A 75 3.97 12.80 -0.31
CA PRO A 75 2.67 12.24 -0.68
C PRO A 75 2.81 10.95 -1.50
N LEU A 76 3.82 10.86 -2.37
CA LEU A 76 4.12 9.63 -3.10
C LEU A 76 4.44 8.44 -2.19
N ALA A 77 5.17 8.66 -1.10
CA ALA A 77 5.55 7.61 -0.16
C ALA A 77 4.33 7.11 0.63
N ASP A 78 3.43 8.02 1.02
CA ASP A 78 2.18 7.67 1.70
C ASP A 78 1.30 6.81 0.78
N GLU A 79 1.10 7.22 -0.48
CA GLU A 79 0.30 6.44 -1.43
C GLU A 79 0.93 5.07 -1.78
N VAL A 80 2.26 4.97 -1.80
CA VAL A 80 2.95 3.68 -1.95
C VAL A 80 2.66 2.77 -0.76
N ALA A 81 2.62 3.31 0.45
CA ALA A 81 2.29 2.57 1.66
C ALA A 81 0.83 2.09 1.62
N ASP A 82 -0.11 2.94 1.18
CA ASP A 82 -1.53 2.59 1.09
C ASP A 82 -1.82 1.51 0.06
N VAL A 83 -1.17 1.57 -1.12
CA VAL A 83 -1.25 0.50 -2.12
C VAL A 83 -0.67 -0.81 -1.59
N LEU A 84 0.48 -0.78 -0.91
CA LEU A 84 1.06 -1.98 -0.30
C LEU A 84 0.11 -2.56 0.78
N ALA A 85 -0.43 -1.70 1.64
CA ALA A 85 -1.35 -2.09 2.70
C ALA A 85 -2.60 -2.78 2.14
N HIS A 86 -3.27 -2.16 1.16
CA HIS A 86 -4.49 -2.73 0.56
C HIS A 86 -4.21 -3.97 -0.29
N LEU A 87 -3.02 -4.10 -0.89
CA LEU A 87 -2.60 -5.34 -1.55
C LEU A 87 -2.47 -6.50 -0.54
N LEU A 88 -1.89 -6.24 0.64
CA LEU A 88 -1.77 -7.24 1.70
C LEU A 88 -3.14 -7.62 2.29
N LEU A 89 -4.04 -6.65 2.45
CA LEU A 89 -5.44 -6.90 2.88
C LEU A 89 -6.18 -7.77 1.87
N LEU A 90 -6.07 -7.45 0.56
CA LEU A 90 -6.66 -8.26 -0.51
C LEU A 90 -6.09 -9.68 -0.48
N ALA A 91 -4.76 -9.84 -0.46
CA ALA A 91 -4.12 -11.15 -0.40
C ALA A 91 -4.61 -11.98 0.79
N ARG A 92 -4.70 -11.35 1.97
CA ARG A 92 -5.24 -11.99 3.17
C ARG A 92 -6.70 -12.41 2.99
N SER A 93 -7.57 -11.56 2.44
CA SER A 93 -8.99 -11.87 2.20
C SER A 93 -9.18 -13.10 1.29
N GLN A 94 -8.22 -13.34 0.39
CA GLN A 94 -8.23 -14.45 -0.56
C GLN A 94 -7.41 -15.67 -0.10
N GLY A 95 -6.82 -15.63 1.10
CA GLY A 95 -5.97 -16.72 1.60
C GLY A 95 -4.65 -16.89 0.84
N VAL A 96 -4.12 -15.84 0.23
CA VAL A 96 -2.87 -15.87 -0.53
C VAL A 96 -1.67 -15.65 0.38
N ASP A 97 -0.77 -16.63 0.42
CA ASP A 97 0.58 -16.46 0.93
C ASP A 97 1.43 -15.71 -0.10
N VAL A 98 1.62 -14.40 0.17
CA VAL A 98 2.35 -13.49 -0.73
C VAL A 98 3.82 -13.89 -0.86
N GLU A 99 4.48 -14.28 0.22
CA GLU A 99 5.89 -14.65 0.20
C GLU A 99 6.10 -15.91 -0.66
N ALA A 100 5.28 -16.94 -0.45
CA ALA A 100 5.31 -18.15 -1.26
C ALA A 100 4.95 -17.86 -2.74
N ALA A 101 3.98 -16.99 -2.99
CA ALA A 101 3.60 -16.60 -4.35
C ALA A 101 4.71 -15.85 -5.10
N VAL A 102 5.38 -14.90 -4.43
CA VAL A 102 6.53 -14.16 -4.99
C VAL A 102 7.71 -15.09 -5.23
N ARG A 103 8.05 -15.95 -4.27
CA ARG A 103 9.12 -16.96 -4.43
C ARG A 103 8.89 -17.84 -5.65
N ARG A 104 7.68 -18.40 -5.77
CA ARG A 104 7.30 -19.28 -6.87
C ARG A 104 7.28 -18.57 -8.23
N LYS A 105 6.78 -17.33 -8.30
CA LYS A 105 6.53 -16.64 -9.57
C LYS A 105 7.71 -15.82 -10.08
N TRP A 106 8.36 -15.07 -9.19
CA TRP A 106 9.40 -14.10 -9.52
C TRP A 106 10.79 -14.60 -9.14
N LEU A 107 10.98 -15.06 -7.91
CA LEU A 107 12.32 -15.42 -7.43
C LEU A 107 12.82 -16.75 -8.01
N ALA A 108 11.95 -17.53 -8.66
CA ALA A 108 12.35 -18.69 -9.45
C ALA A 108 13.39 -18.35 -10.55
N TRP A 109 13.48 -17.09 -10.97
CA TRP A 109 14.41 -16.60 -11.99
C TRP A 109 15.69 -15.96 -11.40
N GLU A 110 15.87 -15.93 -10.06
CA GLU A 110 17.06 -15.32 -9.44
C GLU A 110 18.38 -15.98 -9.89
N ALA A 111 18.32 -17.28 -10.19
CA ALA A 111 19.49 -18.03 -10.67
C ALA A 111 19.96 -17.61 -12.07
N ASP A 112 19.11 -16.93 -12.84
CA ASP A 112 19.39 -16.47 -14.20
C ASP A 112 19.88 -15.01 -14.24
N LEU A 113 20.02 -14.36 -13.08
CA LEU A 113 20.54 -13.00 -12.98
C LEU A 113 22.05 -12.98 -13.30
N PRO A 114 22.54 -11.98 -14.05
CA PRO A 114 23.94 -11.85 -14.44
C PRO A 114 24.88 -11.48 -13.29
#